data_AF-A0A969G5W2-F1
#
_entry.id   AF-A0A969G5W2-F1
#
_cell.length_a   1.000
_cell.length_b   1.000
_cell.length_c   1.000
_cell.angle_alpha   90.00
_cell.angle_beta   90.00
_cell.angle_gamma   90.00
#
_symmetry.space_group_name_H-M   'P 1'
#
loop_
_entity.id
_entity.type
_entity.pdbx_description
1 polymer ?
#
loop_
_entity_poly.entity_id
_entity_poly.type
_entity_poly.pdbx_seq_one_letter_code
_entity_poly.pdbx_strand_id
1 'polypeptide(L)'
;MEASFVPSIAAFDQLDPRFGLSQELWQELGVYQDYGFAVFKLKPDVHQVHPMAVEFQSNCRRALFFPTMHIHDQQLKPTAEFDHLLYCQKPFPIPDWEISEELWSWDRLRRLPQLSDRSLPANKFIDMARCQGIVDPDLPVQKMQLQGRYENKDLFMPLRPQTV
;
A
#
# COMPACT_ATOMS: atom_id res chain seq x y z
N MET A 1 6.27 13.22 -16.91
CA MET A 1 5.80 12.84 -15.58
C MET A 1 6.44 13.80 -14.63
N GLU A 2 5.66 14.35 -13.72
CA GLU A 2 6.14 15.24 -12.66
C GLU A 2 5.74 14.60 -11.34
N ALA A 3 6.61 14.68 -10.35
CA ALA A 3 6.39 14.13 -9.02
C ALA A 3 6.67 15.22 -7.98
N SER A 4 5.74 15.39 -7.05
CA SER A 4 5.84 16.36 -5.96
C SER A 4 5.65 15.64 -4.63
N PHE A 5 6.40 16.06 -3.62
CA PHE A 5 6.16 15.63 -2.24
C PHE A 5 5.41 16.73 -1.49
N VAL A 6 4.31 16.35 -0.85
CA VAL A 6 3.43 17.21 -0.07
C VAL A 6 3.51 16.78 1.39
N PRO A 7 4.24 17.51 2.26
CA PRO A 7 4.53 17.06 3.61
C PRO A 7 3.34 17.09 4.57
N SER A 8 2.24 17.77 4.21
CA SER A 8 1.03 17.89 5.03
C SER A 8 -0.18 18.29 4.18
N ILE A 9 -1.40 18.11 4.69
CA ILE A 9 -2.63 18.52 3.99
C ILE A 9 -2.58 20.00 3.56
N ALA A 10 -2.10 20.90 4.42
CA ALA A 10 -1.99 22.33 4.09
C ALA A 10 -1.02 22.63 2.94
N ALA A 11 -0.04 21.76 2.69
CA ALA A 11 0.93 21.97 1.61
C ALA A 11 0.34 21.66 0.21
N PHE A 12 -0.87 21.12 0.11
CA PHE A 12 -1.57 20.99 -1.18
C PHE A 12 -1.84 22.33 -1.86
N ASP A 13 -1.93 23.43 -1.10
CA ASP A 13 -2.11 24.79 -1.63
C ASP A 13 -0.96 25.24 -2.54
N GLN A 14 0.19 24.56 -2.49
CA GLN A 14 1.34 24.81 -3.34
C GLN A 14 1.25 24.11 -4.70
N LEU A 15 0.30 23.17 -4.87
CA LEU A 15 0.09 22.42 -6.09
C LEU A 15 -1.03 23.05 -6.94
N ASP A 16 -1.12 22.60 -8.19
CA ASP A 16 -2.29 22.87 -9.04
C ASP A 16 -3.56 22.38 -8.31
N PRO A 17 -4.61 23.22 -8.16
CA PRO A 17 -5.81 22.89 -7.39
C PRO A 17 -6.50 21.58 -7.80
N ARG A 18 -6.27 21.09 -9.03
CA ARG A 18 -6.81 19.80 -9.49
C ARG A 18 -6.25 18.59 -8.73
N PHE A 19 -5.15 18.74 -8.01
CA PHE A 19 -4.59 17.70 -7.13
C PHE A 19 -5.07 17.82 -5.69
N GLY A 20 -5.79 18.89 -5.33
CA GLY A 20 -6.35 19.08 -4.01
C GLY A 20 -7.69 18.36 -3.82
N LEU A 21 -7.90 17.84 -2.61
CA LEU A 21 -9.22 17.39 -2.16
C LEU A 21 -9.94 18.55 -1.46
N SER A 22 -11.28 18.50 -1.42
CA SER A 22 -12.06 19.51 -0.69
C SER A 22 -11.82 19.44 0.82
N GLN A 23 -12.09 20.52 1.54
CA GLN A 23 -11.91 20.57 2.99
C GLN A 23 -12.83 19.56 3.71
N GLU A 24 -14.06 19.40 3.21
CA GLU A 24 -15.03 18.45 3.74
C GLU A 24 -14.52 17.01 3.58
N LEU A 25 -13.92 16.70 2.43
CA LEU A 25 -13.35 15.38 2.19
C LEU A 25 -12.13 15.13 3.08
N TRP A 26 -11.26 16.11 3.30
CA TRP A 26 -10.16 15.99 4.26
C TRP A 26 -10.64 15.74 5.70
N GLN A 27 -11.78 16.32 6.10
CA GLN A 27 -12.38 16.07 7.41
C GLN A 27 -12.92 14.64 7.52
N GLU A 28 -13.58 14.12 6.48
CA GLU A 28 -14.04 12.73 6.42
C GLU A 28 -12.87 11.74 6.52
N LEU A 29 -11.76 12.09 5.87
CA LEU A 29 -10.52 11.32 5.80
C LEU A 29 -9.64 11.43 7.05
N GLY A 30 -10.10 11.97 8.18
CA GLY A 30 -9.29 12.45 9.30
C GLY A 30 -8.14 11.57 9.82
N VAL A 31 -8.04 10.30 9.46
CA VAL A 31 -6.88 9.42 9.67
C VAL A 31 -5.59 9.92 8.98
N TYR A 32 -5.67 10.74 7.92
CA TYR A 32 -4.49 11.21 7.16
C TYR A 32 -3.90 12.54 7.64
N GLN A 33 -4.32 13.07 8.80
CA GLN A 33 -3.85 14.37 9.30
C GLN A 33 -2.33 14.45 9.44
N ASP A 34 -1.68 13.34 9.78
CA ASP A 34 -0.23 13.25 9.99
C ASP A 34 0.53 12.60 8.82
N TYR A 35 -0.09 12.51 7.64
CA TYR A 35 0.51 11.88 6.46
C TYR A 35 1.19 12.90 5.55
N GLY A 36 2.26 12.45 4.89
CA GLY A 36 2.79 13.09 3.69
C GLY A 36 2.35 12.35 2.43
N PHE A 37 2.32 13.03 1.30
CA PHE A 37 1.80 12.51 0.03
C PHE A 37 2.83 12.66 -1.09
N ALA A 38 2.98 11.61 -1.88
CA ALA A 38 3.66 11.69 -3.17
C ALA A 38 2.59 11.87 -4.26
N VAL A 39 2.62 13.01 -4.94
CA VAL A 39 1.65 13.36 -5.98
C VAL A 39 2.32 13.22 -7.33
N PHE A 40 1.76 12.36 -8.19
CA PHE A 40 2.27 12.11 -9.52
C PHE A 40 1.32 12.65 -10.58
N LYS A 41 1.82 13.56 -11.41
CA LYS A 41 1.09 14.03 -12.58
C LYS A 41 1.47 13.20 -13.80
N LEU A 42 0.50 12.40 -14.25
CA LEU A 42 0.60 11.67 -15.49
C LEU A 42 0.30 12.59 -16.67
N LYS A 43 0.98 12.36 -17.81
CA LYS A 43 0.65 13.07 -19.05
C LYS A 43 -0.68 12.53 -19.59
N PRO A 44 -1.51 13.37 -20.24
CA PRO A 44 -2.68 12.89 -20.98
C PRO A 44 -2.28 11.78 -21.96
N ASP A 45 -3.19 10.83 -22.18
CA ASP A 45 -3.07 9.75 -23.18
C ASP A 45 -1.87 8.80 -22.99
N VAL A 46 -1.20 8.83 -21.83
CA VAL A 46 -0.20 7.84 -21.46
C VAL A 46 -0.89 6.63 -20.82
N HIS A 47 -1.06 5.58 -21.62
CA HIS A 47 -1.58 4.29 -21.15
C HIS A 47 -0.49 3.38 -20.57
N GLN A 48 0.78 3.68 -20.85
CA GLN A 48 1.93 2.96 -20.29
C GLN A 48 2.59 3.80 -19.21
N VAL A 49 2.16 3.59 -17.97
CA VAL A 49 2.75 4.25 -16.81
C VAL A 49 4.04 3.50 -16.44
N HIS A 50 5.16 4.23 -16.35
CA HIS A 50 6.39 3.65 -15.82
C HIS A 50 6.18 3.26 -14.35
N PRO A 51 6.74 2.14 -13.88
CA PRO A 51 6.68 1.78 -12.47
C PRO A 51 7.13 2.95 -11.59
N MET A 52 6.28 3.33 -10.64
CA MET A 52 6.59 4.35 -9.65
C MET A 52 7.17 3.66 -8.42
N ALA A 53 8.30 4.14 -7.95
CA ALA A 53 8.89 3.72 -6.69
C ALA A 53 9.03 4.94 -5.79
N VAL A 54 8.67 4.79 -4.53
CA VAL A 54 8.87 5.79 -3.48
C VAL A 54 9.53 5.11 -2.30
N GLU A 55 10.50 5.80 -1.70
CA GLU A 55 11.12 5.40 -0.45
C GLU A 55 10.78 6.46 0.59
N PHE A 56 10.28 6.01 1.73
CA PHE A 56 9.97 6.88 2.86
C PHE A 56 10.20 6.14 4.17
N GLN A 57 10.53 6.90 5.20
CA GLN A 57 10.58 6.36 6.56
C GLN A 57 9.16 6.23 7.08
N SER A 58 8.70 4.99 7.26
CA SER A 58 7.41 4.73 7.92
C SER A 58 7.47 5.14 9.39
N ASN A 59 6.47 5.91 9.85
CA ASN A 59 6.25 6.17 11.27
C ASN A 59 5.69 4.92 11.99
N CYS A 60 5.14 3.96 11.25
CA CYS A 60 4.60 2.71 11.76
C CYS A 60 5.65 1.59 11.65
N ARG A 61 6.27 1.23 12.78
CA ARG A 61 7.22 0.11 12.85
C ARG A 61 6.56 -1.25 13.06
N ARG A 62 5.23 -1.29 13.26
CA ARG A 62 4.48 -2.49 13.63
C ARG A 62 3.78 -3.15 12.45
N ALA A 63 3.63 -2.45 11.32
CA ALA A 63 2.97 -2.95 10.13
C ALA A 63 3.60 -2.37 8.86
N LEU A 64 3.54 -3.15 7.77
CA LEU A 64 3.71 -2.64 6.42
C LEU A 64 2.40 -2.02 5.96
N PHE A 65 2.49 -0.82 5.42
CA PHE A 65 1.37 -0.04 4.93
C PHE A 65 1.27 -0.16 3.41
N PHE A 66 0.10 -0.50 2.91
CA PHE A 66 -0.24 -0.46 1.48
C PHE A 66 -1.29 0.64 1.27
N PRO A 67 -0.94 1.73 0.54
CA PRO A 67 -1.90 2.79 0.21
C PRO A 67 -2.84 2.28 -0.87
N THR A 68 -4.00 1.77 -0.48
CA THR A 68 -4.97 1.10 -1.36
C THR A 68 -6.31 1.82 -1.42
N MET A 69 -6.62 2.75 -0.51
CA MET A 69 -7.84 3.54 -0.60
C MET A 69 -7.91 4.27 -1.94
N HIS A 70 -9.10 4.25 -2.55
CA HIS A 70 -9.39 4.98 -3.78
C HIS A 70 -10.31 6.17 -3.50
N ILE A 71 -9.93 7.33 -4.04
CA ILE A 71 -10.78 8.52 -4.10
C ILE A 71 -10.93 8.88 -5.57
N HIS A 72 -12.17 9.06 -6.01
CA HIS A 72 -12.49 9.49 -7.37
C HIS A 72 -13.52 10.61 -7.30
N ASP A 73 -13.38 11.61 -8.19
CA ASP A 73 -14.35 12.70 -8.35
C ASP A 73 -14.69 13.44 -7.05
N GLN A 74 -13.68 13.66 -6.18
CA GLN A 74 -13.84 14.27 -4.85
C GLN A 74 -14.80 13.52 -3.92
N GLN A 75 -14.93 12.21 -4.07
CA GLN A 75 -15.84 11.39 -3.25
C GLN A 75 -15.12 10.18 -2.66
N LEU A 76 -15.29 10.00 -1.35
CA LEU A 76 -14.98 8.75 -0.68
C LEU A 76 -16.19 7.81 -0.77
N LYS A 77 -16.06 6.74 -1.54
CA LYS A 77 -17.10 5.69 -1.57
C LYS A 77 -16.85 4.70 -0.42
N PRO A 78 -17.89 4.16 0.25
CA PRO A 78 -17.72 3.15 1.29
C PRO A 78 -17.07 1.85 0.81
N THR A 79 -17.23 1.53 -0.48
CA THR A 79 -16.61 0.36 -1.13
C THR A 79 -15.92 0.76 -2.42
N ALA A 80 -14.89 0.01 -2.79
CA ALA A 80 -14.14 0.17 -4.04
C ALA A 80 -13.92 -1.18 -4.72
N GLU A 81 -13.78 -1.16 -6.04
CA GLU A 81 -13.24 -2.29 -6.79
C GLU A 81 -11.72 -2.26 -6.72
N PHE A 82 -11.13 -3.41 -6.44
CA PHE A 82 -9.69 -3.61 -6.36
C PHE A 82 -9.24 -4.62 -7.41
N ASP A 83 -8.06 -4.39 -7.98
CA ASP A 83 -7.38 -5.33 -8.87
C ASP A 83 -5.86 -5.23 -8.65
N HIS A 84 -5.45 -5.40 -7.39
CA HIS A 84 -4.07 -5.18 -6.96
C HIS A 84 -3.35 -6.50 -6.70
N LEU A 85 -2.10 -6.56 -7.13
CA LEU A 85 -1.12 -7.55 -6.66
C LEU A 85 -0.14 -6.84 -5.73
N LEU A 86 -0.19 -7.21 -4.46
CA LEU A 86 0.63 -6.61 -3.41
C LEU A 86 1.76 -7.57 -3.05
N TYR A 87 2.98 -7.05 -2.95
CA TYR A 87 4.17 -7.84 -2.68
C TYR A 87 4.90 -7.31 -1.45
N CYS A 88 5.52 -8.22 -0.69
CA CYS A 88 6.38 -7.85 0.43
C CYS A 88 7.43 -8.92 0.70
N GLN A 89 8.52 -8.53 1.37
CA GLN A 89 9.48 -9.46 1.95
C GLN A 89 9.35 -9.38 3.47
N LYS A 90 9.11 -10.53 4.11
CA LYS A 90 9.07 -10.63 5.57
C LYS A 90 10.32 -11.35 6.07
N PRO A 91 10.93 -10.87 7.17
CA PRO A 91 11.94 -11.65 7.88
C PRO A 91 11.36 -12.75 8.80
N PHE A 92 10.03 -12.89 8.95
CA PHE A 92 9.42 -13.87 9.87
C PHE A 92 8.11 -14.49 9.33
N PRO A 93 7.84 -15.78 9.62
CA PRO A 93 6.53 -16.38 9.35
C PRO A 93 5.46 -15.77 10.28
N ILE A 94 4.24 -15.56 9.77
CA ILE A 94 3.08 -15.22 10.60
C ILE A 94 2.61 -16.53 11.25
N PRO A 95 2.61 -16.67 12.59
CA PRO A 95 1.98 -17.83 13.22
C PRO A 95 0.47 -17.83 12.94
N ASP A 96 -0.08 -18.97 12.55
CA ASP A 96 -1.48 -19.15 12.15
C ASP A 96 -2.53 -18.76 13.21
N TRP A 97 -2.11 -18.50 14.47
CA TRP A 97 -3.00 -18.41 15.63
C TRP A 97 -3.08 -17.03 16.31
N GLU A 98 -2.43 -15.98 15.78
CA GLU A 98 -2.42 -14.63 16.40
C GLU A 98 -3.15 -13.54 15.60
N ILE A 99 -4.17 -13.92 14.83
CA ILE A 99 -5.03 -12.96 14.14
C ILE A 99 -6.10 -12.47 15.13
N SER A 100 -5.80 -11.42 15.91
CA SER A 100 -6.77 -10.75 16.80
C SER A 100 -7.91 -10.08 16.01
N GLU A 101 -9.04 -9.81 16.67
CA GLU A 101 -10.21 -9.15 16.08
C GLU A 101 -9.96 -7.70 15.61
N GLU A 102 -8.77 -7.13 15.76
CA GLU A 102 -8.41 -5.85 15.10
C GLU A 102 -7.73 -6.08 13.74
N LEU A 103 -7.33 -7.32 13.45
CA LEU A 103 -6.68 -7.78 12.22
C LEU A 103 -7.69 -8.24 11.16
N TRP A 104 -8.80 -7.49 11.03
CA TRP A 104 -9.96 -7.79 10.17
C TRP A 104 -9.67 -7.98 8.67
N SER A 105 -8.44 -7.69 8.21
CA SER A 105 -8.02 -7.91 6.82
C SER A 105 -7.44 -9.31 6.58
N TRP A 106 -6.61 -9.86 7.47
CA TRP A 106 -5.80 -11.03 7.12
C TRP A 106 -6.54 -12.37 7.16
N ASP A 107 -7.41 -12.63 8.14
CA ASP A 107 -8.14 -13.91 8.20
C ASP A 107 -9.21 -14.03 7.09
N ARG A 108 -9.75 -12.90 6.63
CA ARG A 108 -10.63 -12.82 5.45
C ARG A 108 -9.85 -12.96 4.13
N LEU A 109 -8.66 -12.35 4.04
CA LEU A 109 -7.79 -12.45 2.86
C LEU A 109 -7.16 -13.83 2.71
N ARG A 110 -6.89 -14.56 3.79
CA ARG A 110 -6.40 -15.95 3.75
C ARG A 110 -7.44 -16.94 3.21
N ARG A 111 -8.73 -16.59 3.29
CA ARG A 111 -9.83 -17.32 2.63
C ARG A 111 -10.00 -16.95 1.15
N LEU A 112 -9.24 -15.97 0.63
CA LEU A 112 -9.12 -15.76 -0.80
C LEU A 112 -8.10 -16.75 -1.39
N PRO A 113 -8.33 -17.31 -2.59
CA PRO A 113 -7.66 -18.55 -3.01
C PRO A 113 -6.16 -18.45 -3.34
N GLN A 114 -5.46 -17.32 -3.11
CA GLN A 114 -4.26 -17.00 -3.91
C GLN A 114 -3.10 -16.29 -3.17
N LEU A 115 -2.87 -16.57 -1.89
CA LEU A 115 -1.54 -16.35 -1.31
C LEU A 115 -0.60 -17.41 -1.91
N SER A 116 0.23 -17.04 -2.88
CA SER A 116 1.26 -17.96 -3.36
C SER A 116 2.39 -17.95 -2.34
N ASP A 117 2.43 -18.96 -1.48
CA ASP A 117 3.60 -19.26 -0.66
C ASP A 117 4.73 -19.76 -1.58
N ARG A 118 5.46 -18.82 -2.18
CA ARG A 118 6.78 -19.12 -2.69
C ARG A 118 7.74 -18.97 -1.51
N SER A 119 7.87 -20.02 -0.72
CA SER A 119 8.83 -20.09 0.39
C SER A 119 10.30 -20.06 -0.09
N LEU A 120 10.54 -19.97 -1.40
CA LEU A 120 11.87 -19.86 -1.99
C LEU A 120 12.42 -18.44 -1.81
N PRO A 121 13.73 -18.29 -1.52
CA PRO A 121 14.41 -17.00 -1.54
C PRO A 121 14.25 -16.26 -2.87
N ALA A 122 14.20 -14.93 -2.83
CA ALA A 122 14.01 -14.08 -4.00
C ALA A 122 15.05 -14.35 -5.11
N ASN A 123 16.30 -14.64 -4.73
CA ASN A 123 17.39 -14.92 -5.67
C ASN A 123 17.19 -16.17 -6.53
N LYS A 124 16.20 -17.01 -6.25
CA LYS A 124 15.88 -18.20 -7.06
C LYS A 124 15.05 -17.89 -8.30
N PHE A 125 14.38 -16.72 -8.35
CA PHE A 125 13.44 -16.40 -9.42
C PHE A 125 13.37 -14.91 -9.82
N ILE A 126 14.04 -14.02 -9.10
CA ILE A 126 14.16 -12.60 -9.46
C ILE A 126 15.61 -12.31 -9.86
N ASP A 127 15.78 -11.50 -10.91
CA ASP A 127 17.10 -11.01 -11.35
C ASP A 127 17.64 -9.97 -10.37
N MET A 128 18.48 -10.40 -9.43
CA MET A 128 19.05 -9.57 -8.37
C MET A 128 19.90 -8.41 -8.91
N ALA A 129 20.55 -8.58 -10.06
CA ALA A 129 21.35 -7.51 -10.66
C ALA A 129 20.48 -6.31 -11.05
N ARG A 130 19.19 -6.55 -11.35
CA ARG A 130 18.22 -5.51 -11.68
C ARG A 130 17.52 -4.91 -10.46
N CYS A 131 17.59 -5.55 -9.29
CA CYS A 131 16.91 -5.11 -8.08
C CYS A 131 17.60 -3.94 -7.37
N GLN A 132 18.87 -3.68 -7.65
CA GLN A 132 19.64 -2.56 -7.09
C GLN A 132 19.55 -2.45 -5.54
N GLY A 133 19.48 -3.59 -4.85
CA GLY A 133 19.41 -3.65 -3.38
C GLY A 133 18.04 -3.42 -2.75
N ILE A 134 16.99 -3.16 -3.55
CA ILE A 134 15.60 -2.99 -3.05
C ILE A 134 15.02 -4.31 -2.55
N VAL A 135 15.40 -5.42 -3.17
CA VAL A 135 14.94 -6.76 -2.85
C VAL A 135 16.05 -7.50 -2.10
N ASP A 136 15.73 -8.05 -0.93
CA ASP A 136 16.62 -8.93 -0.19
C ASP A 136 16.72 -10.29 -0.91
N PRO A 137 17.90 -10.72 -1.36
CA PRO A 137 18.05 -11.94 -2.14
C PRO A 137 17.69 -13.22 -1.36
N ASP A 138 17.84 -13.21 -0.04
CA ASP A 138 17.78 -14.40 0.79
C ASP A 138 16.41 -14.58 1.47
N LEU A 139 15.56 -13.55 1.44
CA LEU A 139 14.20 -13.61 1.97
C LEU A 139 13.18 -14.05 0.91
N PRO A 140 12.12 -14.77 1.31
CA PRO A 140 11.01 -15.08 0.42
C PRO A 140 10.22 -13.82 0.06
N VAL A 141 9.59 -13.84 -1.12
CA VAL A 141 8.64 -12.80 -1.55
C VAL A 141 7.24 -13.34 -1.38
N GLN A 142 6.45 -12.66 -0.56
CA GLN A 142 5.03 -12.94 -0.40
C GLN A 142 4.22 -12.10 -1.38
N LYS A 143 3.20 -12.72 -1.98
CA LYS A 143 2.25 -12.08 -2.87
C LYS A 143 0.85 -12.20 -2.26
N MET A 144 0.12 -11.10 -2.24
CA MET A 144 -1.28 -11.01 -1.87
C MET A 144 -2.07 -10.44 -3.05
N GLN A 145 -3.19 -11.08 -3.39
CA GLN A 145 -4.10 -10.58 -4.40
C GLN A 145 -5.31 -9.94 -3.73
N LEU A 146 -5.54 -8.65 -3.99
CA LEU A 146 -6.71 -7.91 -3.55
C LEU A 146 -7.56 -7.64 -4.80
N GLN A 147 -8.51 -8.54 -5.07
CA GLN A 147 -9.32 -8.50 -6.29
C GLN A 147 -10.82 -8.57 -5.98
N GLY A 148 -11.59 -7.63 -6.50
CA GLY A 148 -13.04 -7.52 -6.31
C GLY A 148 -13.45 -6.34 -5.43
N ARG A 149 -14.72 -6.35 -5.01
CA ARG A 149 -15.31 -5.24 -4.24
C ARG A 149 -15.16 -5.42 -2.75
N TYR A 150 -14.48 -4.48 -2.09
CA TYR A 150 -14.28 -4.47 -0.64
C TYR A 150 -14.54 -3.09 -0.04
N GLU A 151 -14.48 -3.00 1.28
CA GLU A 151 -14.46 -1.72 1.99
C GLU A 151 -13.28 -0.87 1.50
N ASN A 152 -13.54 0.40 1.25
CA ASN A 152 -12.56 1.32 0.68
C ASN A 152 -11.63 1.86 1.76
N LYS A 153 -10.63 1.05 2.14
CA LYS A 153 -9.64 1.39 3.16
C LYS A 153 -8.24 0.96 2.71
N ASP A 154 -7.25 1.59 3.33
CA ASP A 154 -5.86 1.13 3.23
C ASP A 154 -5.66 -0.20 3.94
N LEU A 155 -4.67 -0.96 3.46
CA LEU A 155 -4.29 -2.23 4.06
C LEU A 155 -3.03 -2.08 4.92
N PHE A 156 -3.11 -2.62 6.13
CA PHE A 156 -1.98 -2.76 7.03
C PHE A 156 -1.68 -4.24 7.23
N MET A 157 -0.41 -4.61 7.06
CA MET A 157 0.08 -5.96 7.28
C MET A 157 1.02 -5.97 8.49
N PRO A 158 0.67 -6.62 9.60
CA PRO A 158 1.53 -6.68 10.78
C PRO A 158 2.92 -7.28 10.50
N LEU A 159 3.93 -6.68 11.14
CA LEU A 159 5.35 -7.07 11.08
C LEU A 159 5.82 -7.89 12.28
N ARG A 160 5.11 -7.84 13.41
CA ARG A 160 5.38 -8.63 14.61
C ARG A 160 4.07 -9.11 15.24
N PRO A 161 4.07 -10.27 15.92
CA PRO A 161 2.99 -10.60 16.82
C PRO A 161 2.93 -9.59 17.98
N GLN A 162 1.72 -9.25 18.41
CA GLN A 162 1.55 -8.48 19.65
C GLN A 162 1.77 -9.46 20.81
N THR A 163 2.92 -9.39 21.48
CA THR A 163 3.05 -10.01 22.80
C THR A 163 2.08 -9.30 23.74
N VAL A 164 1.07 -10.03 24.20
CA VAL A 164 0.20 -9.66 25.34
C VAL A 164 1.02 -9.73 26.63
#